data_AF-A0AAW0BQ05-F1
#
_entry.id   AF-A0AAW0BQ05-F1
#
_cell.length_a   1.000
_cell.length_b   1.000
_cell.length_c   1.000
_cell.angle_alpha   90.00
_cell.angle_beta   90.00
_cell.angle_gamma   90.00
#
_symmetry.space_group_name_H-M   'P 1'
#
loop_
_entity.id
_entity.type
_entity.pdbx_description
1 polymer ?
#
loop_
_entity_poly.entity_id
_entity_poly.type
_entity_poly.pdbx_seq_one_letter_code
_entity_poly.pdbx_strand_id
1 'polypeptide(L)'
;MVSNSNHCRARNNENDNSNHQSKDNQPSQTRSSRRPLQDVNTDTGRADAASDDADADRIRQLEDALARKQAECNELRHQQTQQPSTVPLDSPDIIPRPINASTVKMAELREELGCTKSRWNALRSSVRYALAAARLDWNKSWKAQDPKKKVKALNVVFADFPETKRFENGWGVMRLAQEAWSNRKSYGRCVDDPNTYRGRTTIERRRRRRRSVSPREPDEPPRSSHSPTPGPSSASVRRPRSSSDDEEDDDLLNFSGDHDDDNEEPPQKRARTA
;
A
#
# COMPACT_ATOMS: atom_id res chain seq x y z
N MET A 1 -45.50 -38.57 -0.12
CA MET A 1 -45.63 -37.28 0.59
C MET A 1 -44.77 -37.36 1.84
N VAL A 2 -43.60 -36.74 1.83
CA VAL A 2 -42.60 -36.87 2.90
C VAL A 2 -42.53 -35.53 3.62
N SER A 3 -43.03 -35.49 4.85
CA SER A 3 -43.08 -34.28 5.68
C SER A 3 -41.72 -34.05 6.35
N ASN A 4 -40.93 -33.10 5.83
CA ASN A 4 -39.73 -32.63 6.50
C ASN A 4 -40.11 -31.58 7.56
N SER A 5 -40.08 -31.99 8.83
CA SER A 5 -40.14 -31.09 9.98
C SER A 5 -38.78 -30.44 10.21
N ASN A 6 -38.65 -29.16 9.88
CA ASN A 6 -37.50 -28.35 10.28
C ASN A 6 -37.72 -27.83 11.71
N HIS A 7 -36.96 -28.38 12.66
CA HIS A 7 -36.87 -27.88 14.02
C HIS A 7 -36.01 -26.61 14.05
N CYS A 8 -36.64 -25.45 14.20
CA CYS A 8 -35.97 -24.18 14.48
C CYS A 8 -35.46 -24.20 15.93
N ARG A 9 -34.15 -24.33 16.12
CA ARG A 9 -33.50 -24.26 17.43
C ARG A 9 -33.16 -22.80 17.74
N ALA A 10 -34.04 -22.14 18.48
CA ALA A 10 -33.78 -20.82 19.06
C ALA A 10 -32.59 -20.92 20.04
N ARG A 11 -31.52 -20.16 19.78
CA ARG A 11 -30.44 -19.92 20.74
C ARG A 11 -30.71 -18.58 21.41
N ASN A 12 -31.18 -18.64 22.66
CA ASN A 12 -31.16 -17.50 23.58
C ASN A 12 -29.70 -17.15 23.88
N ASN A 13 -29.28 -15.96 23.51
CA ASN A 13 -27.98 -15.41 23.88
C ASN A 13 -28.22 -14.42 25.02
N GLU A 14 -28.20 -14.95 26.25
CA GLU A 14 -28.31 -14.17 27.47
C GLU A 14 -26.99 -13.43 27.73
N ASN A 15 -27.11 -12.11 27.87
CA ASN A 15 -26.35 -11.23 28.77
C ASN A 15 -25.03 -11.76 29.34
N ASP A 16 -23.94 -11.11 28.95
CA ASP A 16 -22.82 -10.88 29.86
C ASP A 16 -22.38 -9.42 29.77
N ASN A 17 -23.02 -8.60 30.61
CA ASN A 17 -22.74 -7.20 30.82
C ASN A 17 -21.59 -7.07 31.83
N SER A 18 -20.36 -7.27 31.37
CA SER A 18 -19.17 -7.08 32.20
C SER A 18 -18.82 -5.59 32.27
N ASN A 19 -19.38 -4.93 33.29
CA ASN A 19 -19.01 -3.59 33.73
C ASN A 19 -17.53 -3.56 34.16
N HIS A 20 -16.63 -3.19 33.25
CA HIS A 20 -15.23 -2.91 33.56
C HIS A 20 -15.04 -1.42 33.83
N GLN A 21 -15.26 -1.04 35.08
CA GLN A 21 -14.63 0.14 35.68
C GLN A 21 -13.12 -0.07 35.67
N SER A 22 -12.40 0.72 34.88
CA SER A 22 -10.95 0.83 35.00
C SER A 22 -10.51 2.27 34.75
N LYS A 23 -10.42 2.99 35.87
CA LYS A 23 -9.27 3.79 36.31
C LYS A 23 -8.78 4.86 35.33
N ASP A 24 -9.16 6.09 35.66
CA ASP A 24 -8.38 7.33 35.61
C ASP A 24 -6.93 7.15 35.14
N ASN A 25 -6.74 7.28 33.83
CA ASN A 25 -5.42 7.45 33.24
C ASN A 25 -5.12 8.95 33.22
N GLN A 26 -4.36 9.39 34.21
CA GLN A 26 -3.86 10.75 34.26
C GLN A 26 -3.05 11.08 33.00
N PRO A 27 -3.30 12.23 32.35
CA PRO A 27 -2.43 12.71 31.27
C PRO A 27 -1.08 13.08 31.88
N SER A 28 -0.09 12.22 31.66
CA SER A 28 1.31 12.51 31.90
C SER A 28 1.69 13.72 31.05
N GLN A 29 1.74 14.89 31.69
CA GLN A 29 2.29 16.10 31.14
C GLN A 29 3.75 15.84 30.80
N THR A 30 4.00 15.44 29.56
CA THR A 30 5.34 15.49 28.98
C THR A 30 5.72 16.95 28.94
N ARG A 31 6.60 17.31 29.88
CA ARG A 31 7.32 18.58 29.94
C ARG A 31 7.95 18.82 28.57
N SER A 32 7.23 19.59 27.76
CA SER A 32 7.76 20.29 26.60
C SER A 32 8.87 21.19 27.13
N SER A 33 10.10 20.69 27.06
CA SER A 33 11.32 21.47 27.24
C SER A 33 11.32 22.54 26.15
N ARG A 34 10.71 23.68 26.49
CA ARG A 34 10.90 24.96 25.83
C ARG A 34 12.40 25.22 25.84
N ARG A 35 13.07 24.86 24.74
CA ARG A 35 14.36 25.47 24.42
C ARG A 35 14.10 26.98 24.30
N PRO A 36 14.84 27.83 25.01
CA PRO A 36 14.74 29.25 24.81
C PRO A 36 15.10 29.55 23.35
N LEU A 37 14.20 30.27 22.68
CA LEU A 37 14.49 30.96 21.43
C LEU A 37 15.72 31.84 21.69
N GLN A 38 16.87 31.37 21.23
CA GLN A 38 18.02 32.23 21.02
C GLN A 38 17.67 33.08 19.80
N ASP A 39 17.24 34.30 20.06
CA ASP A 39 17.20 35.38 19.07
C ASP A 39 18.65 35.68 18.65
N VAL A 40 19.12 34.93 17.66
CA VAL A 40 20.35 35.24 16.94
C VAL A 40 20.00 36.35 15.95
N ASN A 41 19.96 37.59 16.45
CA ASN A 41 20.07 38.79 15.64
C ASN A 41 21.45 38.80 14.99
N THR A 42 21.57 38.07 13.88
CA THR A 42 22.68 38.21 12.95
C THR A 42 22.33 39.36 12.03
N ASP A 43 22.73 40.55 12.48
CA ASP A 43 22.97 41.73 11.65
C ASP A 43 24.04 41.39 10.60
N THR A 44 23.65 40.58 9.63
CA THR A 44 24.43 40.27 8.42
C THR A 44 23.99 41.26 7.35
N GLY A 45 24.13 42.53 7.69
CA GLY A 45 24.05 43.59 6.72
C GLY A 45 25.18 43.42 5.71
N ARG A 46 24.79 43.25 4.44
CA ARG A 46 25.46 43.91 3.31
C ARG A 46 26.75 43.23 2.81
N ALA A 47 26.64 42.00 2.31
CA ALA A 47 27.70 41.43 1.47
C ALA A 47 27.31 40.38 0.41
N ASP A 48 26.04 40.16 0.03
CA ASP A 48 25.71 38.99 -0.84
C ASP A 48 24.84 39.29 -2.08
N ALA A 49 24.94 40.48 -2.68
CA ALA A 49 24.26 40.75 -3.96
C ALA A 49 24.90 40.05 -5.18
N ALA A 50 26.02 39.33 -5.01
CA ALA A 50 26.71 38.60 -6.07
C ALA A 50 26.46 37.07 -6.04
N SER A 51 25.73 36.56 -5.03
CA SER A 51 25.38 35.12 -4.93
C SER A 51 24.07 34.78 -5.64
N ASP A 52 23.16 35.75 -5.80
CA ASP A 52 21.84 35.52 -6.38
C ASP A 52 21.91 35.18 -7.89
N ASP A 53 22.88 35.73 -8.62
CA ASP A 53 23.06 35.44 -10.05
C ASP A 53 23.58 34.01 -10.29
N ALA A 54 24.44 33.50 -9.41
CA ALA A 54 24.97 32.14 -9.52
C ALA A 54 23.89 31.07 -9.25
N ASP A 55 22.98 31.36 -8.32
CA ASP A 55 21.85 30.47 -8.03
C ASP A 55 20.78 30.52 -9.13
N ALA A 56 20.55 31.67 -9.77
CA ALA A 56 19.66 31.78 -10.92
C ALA A 56 20.14 30.92 -12.10
N ASP A 57 21.44 30.94 -12.41
CA ASP A 57 22.02 30.10 -13.46
C ASP A 57 21.94 28.61 -13.11
N ARG A 58 22.14 28.25 -11.84
CA ARG A 58 22.00 26.86 -11.37
C ARG A 58 20.57 26.34 -11.49
N ILE A 59 19.56 27.17 -11.17
CA ILE A 59 18.14 26.83 -11.35
C ILE A 59 17.86 26.57 -12.83
N ARG A 60 18.33 27.45 -13.72
CA ARG A 60 18.15 27.31 -15.17
C ARG A 60 18.77 26.02 -15.73
N GLN A 61 19.97 25.67 -15.26
CA GLN A 61 20.64 24.41 -15.63
C GLN A 61 19.85 23.17 -15.17
N LEU A 62 19.26 23.20 -13.97
CA LEU A 62 18.44 22.10 -13.45
C LEU A 62 17.13 21.95 -14.24
N GLU A 63 16.50 23.06 -14.63
CA GLU A 63 15.29 23.04 -15.47
C GLU A 63 15.59 22.47 -16.86
N ASP A 64 16.69 22.89 -17.51
CA ASP A 64 17.12 22.34 -18.80
C ASP A 64 17.46 20.84 -18.71
N ALA A 65 18.10 20.41 -17.62
CA ALA A 65 18.39 18.99 -17.40
C ALA A 65 17.12 18.16 -17.22
N LEU A 66 16.12 18.68 -16.50
CA LEU A 66 14.81 18.05 -16.34
C LEU A 66 14.07 17.95 -17.69
N ALA A 67 14.10 19.02 -18.48
CA ALA A 67 13.49 19.05 -19.80
C ALA A 67 14.13 18.01 -20.75
N ARG A 68 15.46 17.90 -20.76
CA ARG A 68 16.19 16.87 -21.54
C ARG A 68 15.83 15.46 -21.10
N LYS A 69 15.76 15.21 -19.78
CA LYS A 69 15.39 13.89 -19.25
C LYS A 69 13.93 13.52 -19.57
N GLN A 70 13.02 14.49 -19.55
CA GLN A 70 11.64 14.26 -19.96
C GLN A 70 11.52 13.98 -21.47
N ALA A 71 12.28 14.69 -22.31
CA ALA A 71 12.33 14.44 -23.75
C ALA A 71 12.87 13.02 -24.06
N GLU A 72 13.96 12.61 -23.42
CA GLU A 72 14.56 11.28 -23.56
C GLU A 72 13.57 10.16 -23.17
N CYS A 73 12.85 10.32 -22.04
CA CYS A 73 11.82 9.38 -21.62
C CYS A 73 10.64 9.31 -22.60
N ASN A 74 10.21 10.43 -23.16
CA ASN A 74 9.14 10.45 -24.16
C ASN A 74 9.59 9.79 -25.48
N GLU A 75 10.83 10.02 -25.90
CA GLU A 75 11.37 9.43 -27.12
C GLU A 75 11.49 7.91 -27.01
N LEU A 76 11.97 7.38 -25.88
CA LEU A 76 11.98 5.94 -25.59
C LEU A 76 10.57 5.34 -25.65
N ARG A 77 9.57 6.06 -25.11
CA ARG A 77 8.17 5.62 -25.15
C ARG A 77 7.63 5.58 -26.59
N HIS A 78 8.02 6.54 -27.44
CA HIS A 78 7.64 6.55 -28.86
C HIS A 78 8.31 5.42 -29.65
N GLN A 79 9.58 5.10 -29.37
CA GLN A 79 10.25 3.95 -29.99
C GLN A 79 9.59 2.63 -29.59
N GLN A 80 9.18 2.51 -28.33
CA GLN A 80 8.49 1.32 -27.83
C GLN A 80 7.08 1.14 -28.45
N THR A 81 6.44 2.22 -28.91
CA THR A 81 5.13 2.15 -29.57
C THR A 81 5.22 1.86 -31.07
N GLN A 82 6.38 2.07 -31.71
CA GLN A 82 6.56 1.87 -33.15
C GLN A 82 7.10 0.49 -33.55
N GLN A 83 7.44 -0.40 -32.62
CA GLN A 83 7.73 -1.77 -33.00
C GLN A 83 6.42 -2.53 -33.22
N PRO A 84 6.04 -2.87 -34.48
CA PRO A 84 4.94 -3.79 -34.72
C PRO A 84 5.39 -5.15 -34.15
N SER A 85 4.88 -5.47 -32.97
CA SER A 85 5.13 -6.75 -32.32
C SER A 85 4.41 -7.82 -33.15
N THR A 86 5.11 -8.40 -34.12
CA THR A 86 4.65 -9.52 -34.96
C THR A 86 4.71 -10.83 -34.17
N VAL A 87 4.20 -10.82 -32.95
CA VAL A 87 3.93 -12.06 -32.21
C VAL A 87 2.62 -12.60 -32.79
N PRO A 88 2.56 -13.88 -33.21
CA PRO A 88 1.33 -14.49 -33.67
C PRO A 88 0.25 -14.25 -32.62
N LEU A 89 -0.79 -13.51 -33.03
CA LEU A 89 -1.89 -13.11 -32.19
C LEU A 89 -2.80 -14.33 -32.00
N ASP A 90 -2.34 -15.32 -31.24
CA ASP A 90 -3.24 -16.22 -30.56
C ASP A 90 -4.20 -15.32 -29.77
N SER A 91 -5.49 -15.43 -30.09
CA SER A 91 -6.52 -14.61 -29.50
C SER A 91 -6.29 -14.56 -27.99
N PRO A 92 -6.10 -13.38 -27.38
CA PRO A 92 -5.74 -13.28 -25.98
C PRO A 92 -6.80 -14.04 -25.19
N ASP A 93 -6.40 -15.10 -24.51
CA ASP A 93 -7.30 -15.94 -23.71
C ASP A 93 -8.09 -15.04 -22.75
N ILE A 94 -9.35 -14.79 -23.10
CA ILE A 94 -10.23 -13.85 -22.41
C ILE A 94 -10.78 -14.57 -21.20
N ILE A 95 -10.49 -14.04 -20.02
CA ILE A 95 -10.97 -14.57 -18.75
C ILE A 95 -12.37 -13.98 -18.50
N PRO A 96 -13.44 -14.79 -18.58
CA PRO A 96 -14.81 -14.30 -18.45
C PRO A 96 -15.08 -13.78 -17.04
N ARG A 97 -16.03 -12.84 -16.92
CA ARG A 97 -16.44 -12.35 -15.60
C ARG A 97 -17.25 -13.42 -14.86
N PRO A 98 -16.82 -13.89 -13.68
CA PRO A 98 -17.62 -14.81 -12.89
C PRO A 98 -18.89 -14.12 -12.39
N ILE A 99 -19.95 -14.92 -12.18
CA ILE A 99 -21.26 -14.44 -11.70
C ILE A 99 -21.08 -13.61 -10.43
N ASN A 100 -20.23 -14.08 -9.50
CA ASN A 100 -19.91 -13.41 -8.25
C ASN A 100 -18.44 -12.99 -8.19
N ALA A 101 -18.09 -11.87 -8.82
CA ALA A 101 -16.71 -11.37 -8.82
C ALA A 101 -16.16 -11.00 -7.42
N SER A 102 -17.02 -10.79 -6.42
CA SER A 102 -16.62 -10.53 -5.04
C SER A 102 -16.03 -11.75 -4.33
N THR A 103 -16.49 -12.96 -4.68
CA THR A 103 -16.11 -14.22 -4.02
C THR A 103 -14.78 -14.78 -4.52
N VAL A 104 -14.31 -14.31 -5.67
CA VAL A 104 -13.03 -14.73 -6.25
C VAL A 104 -11.89 -14.36 -5.32
N LYS A 105 -11.04 -15.34 -5.00
CA LYS A 105 -9.89 -15.13 -4.12
C LYS A 105 -8.76 -14.43 -4.85
N MET A 106 -7.96 -13.65 -4.13
CA MET A 106 -6.79 -12.98 -4.71
C MET A 106 -5.74 -13.98 -5.23
N ALA A 107 -5.69 -15.19 -4.65
CA ALA A 107 -4.81 -16.27 -5.12
C ALA A 107 -5.25 -16.80 -6.49
N GLU A 108 -6.55 -17.02 -6.69
CA GLU A 108 -7.14 -17.47 -7.97
C GLU A 108 -6.88 -16.44 -9.08
N LEU A 109 -7.10 -15.15 -8.80
CA LEU A 109 -6.78 -14.07 -9.76
C LEU A 109 -5.30 -14.05 -10.15
N ARG A 110 -4.39 -14.36 -9.23
CA ARG A 110 -2.95 -14.42 -9.50
C ARG A 110 -2.63 -15.60 -10.43
N GLU A 111 -3.25 -16.74 -10.18
CA GLU A 111 -3.08 -17.96 -10.95
C GLU A 111 -3.62 -17.81 -12.38
N GLU A 112 -4.82 -17.26 -12.55
CA GLU A 112 -5.42 -17.00 -13.87
C GLU A 112 -4.57 -16.04 -14.73
N LEU A 113 -3.92 -15.06 -14.09
CA LEU A 113 -2.98 -14.17 -14.76
C LEU A 113 -1.64 -14.84 -15.11
N GLY A 114 -1.30 -15.97 -14.49
CA GLY A 114 0.01 -16.61 -14.64
C GLY A 114 1.16 -15.76 -14.09
N CYS A 115 0.90 -14.86 -13.15
CA CYS A 115 1.89 -13.92 -12.63
C CYS A 115 2.74 -14.53 -11.50
N THR A 116 4.06 -14.27 -11.53
CA THR A 116 4.95 -14.58 -10.40
C THR A 116 4.60 -13.75 -9.16
N LYS A 117 5.01 -14.19 -7.96
CA LYS A 117 4.76 -13.47 -6.68
C LYS A 117 5.28 -12.01 -6.74
N SER A 118 6.47 -11.80 -7.31
CA SER A 118 7.06 -10.46 -7.46
C SER A 118 6.28 -9.58 -8.43
N ARG A 119 5.90 -10.11 -9.62
CA ARG A 119 5.08 -9.40 -10.60
C ARG A 119 3.70 -9.05 -10.04
N TRP A 120 3.10 -9.96 -9.28
CA TRP A 120 1.83 -9.76 -8.59
C TRP A 120 1.92 -8.62 -7.55
N ASN A 121 2.98 -8.58 -6.75
CA ASN A 121 3.20 -7.50 -5.79
C ASN A 121 3.44 -6.15 -6.46
N ALA A 122 4.13 -6.14 -7.61
CA ALA A 122 4.29 -4.94 -8.44
C ALA A 122 2.94 -4.44 -8.97
N LEU A 123 2.10 -5.33 -9.50
CA LEU A 123 0.74 -5.02 -9.96
C LEU A 123 -0.10 -4.41 -8.82
N ARG A 124 -0.15 -5.05 -7.65
CA ARG A 124 -0.90 -4.51 -6.49
C ARG A 124 -0.38 -3.14 -6.06
N SER A 125 0.93 -2.91 -6.12
CA SER A 125 1.53 -1.61 -5.80
C SER A 125 1.15 -0.55 -6.84
N SER A 126 1.25 -0.86 -8.13
CA SER A 126 0.81 0.04 -9.21
C SER A 126 -0.66 0.41 -9.08
N VAL A 127 -1.55 -0.54 -8.77
CA VAL A 127 -2.96 -0.26 -8.47
C VAL A 127 -3.10 0.76 -7.34
N ARG A 128 -2.39 0.59 -6.21
CA ARG A 128 -2.44 1.56 -5.10
C ARG A 128 -1.95 2.94 -5.53
N TYR A 129 -0.84 3.01 -6.27
CA TYR A 129 -0.28 4.26 -6.76
C TYR A 129 -1.21 4.96 -7.76
N ALA A 130 -1.81 4.23 -8.69
CA ALA A 130 -2.77 4.76 -9.65
C ALA A 130 -4.02 5.32 -8.94
N LEU A 131 -4.55 4.63 -7.94
CA LEU A 131 -5.67 5.13 -7.13
C LEU A 131 -5.32 6.41 -6.36
N ALA A 132 -4.10 6.49 -5.82
CA ALA A 132 -3.60 7.69 -5.14
C ALA A 132 -3.40 8.85 -6.13
N ALA A 133 -2.78 8.60 -7.29
CA ALA A 133 -2.55 9.57 -8.34
C ALA A 133 -3.85 10.12 -8.94
N ALA A 134 -4.89 9.28 -9.04
CA ALA A 134 -6.22 9.70 -9.49
C ALA A 134 -6.97 10.61 -8.48
N ARG A 135 -6.40 10.85 -7.28
CA ARG A 135 -6.98 11.67 -6.21
C ARG A 135 -8.43 11.27 -5.91
N LEU A 136 -8.63 9.98 -5.70
CA LEU A 136 -9.89 9.45 -5.19
C LEU A 136 -10.06 9.85 -3.72
N ASP A 137 -11.32 10.05 -3.31
CA ASP A 137 -11.66 10.57 -1.99
C ASP A 137 -11.83 9.42 -1.00
N TRP A 138 -10.85 9.21 -0.11
CA TRP A 138 -10.82 8.09 0.84
C TRP A 138 -11.98 8.09 1.83
N ASN A 139 -12.65 9.23 2.04
CA ASN A 139 -13.79 9.33 2.95
C ASN A 139 -15.07 8.75 2.32
N LYS A 140 -15.16 8.73 0.99
CA LYS A 140 -16.31 8.17 0.27
C LYS A 140 -16.20 6.64 0.13
N SER A 141 -17.34 5.97 -0.02
CA SER A 141 -17.37 4.52 -0.33
C SER A 141 -16.80 4.28 -1.74
N TRP A 142 -16.36 3.04 -2.04
CA TRP A 142 -15.87 2.72 -3.37
C TRP A 142 -16.94 2.97 -4.45
N LYS A 143 -18.19 2.57 -4.17
CA LYS A 143 -19.33 2.78 -5.07
C LYS A 143 -19.56 4.28 -5.35
N ALA A 144 -19.45 5.14 -4.34
CA ALA A 144 -19.67 6.59 -4.43
C ALA A 144 -18.52 7.41 -5.05
N GLN A 145 -17.39 6.78 -5.40
CA GLN A 145 -16.30 7.48 -6.10
C GLN A 145 -16.71 7.84 -7.54
N ASP A 146 -16.14 8.94 -8.06
CA ASP A 146 -16.30 9.37 -9.45
C ASP A 146 -15.86 8.26 -10.43
N PRO A 147 -16.77 7.74 -11.28
CA PRO A 147 -16.44 6.68 -12.23
C PRO A 147 -15.34 7.10 -13.22
N LYS A 148 -15.25 8.39 -13.60
CA LYS A 148 -14.22 8.87 -14.53
C LYS A 148 -12.82 8.73 -13.92
N LYS A 149 -12.68 9.02 -12.62
CA LYS A 149 -11.41 8.85 -11.90
C LYS A 149 -11.03 7.38 -11.75
N LYS A 150 -12.00 6.48 -11.50
CA LYS A 150 -11.75 5.03 -11.48
C LYS A 150 -11.20 4.55 -12.81
N VAL A 151 -11.87 4.89 -13.92
CA VAL A 151 -11.44 4.49 -15.26
C VAL A 151 -10.04 5.01 -15.57
N LYS A 152 -9.73 6.27 -15.23
CA LYS A 152 -8.37 6.82 -15.40
C LYS A 152 -7.32 6.03 -14.61
N ALA A 153 -7.60 5.67 -13.35
CA ALA A 153 -6.69 4.86 -12.55
C ALA A 153 -6.48 3.46 -13.17
N LEU A 154 -7.55 2.81 -13.62
CA LEU A 154 -7.47 1.50 -14.26
C LEU A 154 -6.70 1.54 -15.59
N ASN A 155 -6.87 2.60 -16.39
CA ASN A 155 -6.14 2.77 -17.65
C ASN A 155 -4.63 2.89 -17.45
N VAL A 156 -4.18 3.51 -16.36
CA VAL A 156 -2.75 3.53 -16.00
C VAL A 156 -2.25 2.12 -15.70
N VAL A 157 -3.01 1.34 -14.92
CA VAL A 157 -2.65 -0.05 -14.62
C VAL A 157 -2.63 -0.92 -15.88
N PHE A 158 -3.58 -0.73 -16.79
CA PHE A 158 -3.60 -1.44 -18.09
C PHE A 158 -2.44 -1.06 -19.00
N ALA A 159 -1.85 0.13 -18.85
CA ALA A 159 -0.67 0.54 -19.59
C ALA A 159 0.59 -0.15 -19.03
N ASP A 160 0.71 -0.23 -17.70
CA ASP A 160 1.86 -0.84 -17.02
C ASP A 160 1.84 -2.39 -17.05
N PHE A 161 0.63 -2.98 -17.02
CA PHE A 161 0.39 -4.43 -16.91
C PHE A 161 -0.62 -4.87 -17.99
N PRO A 162 -0.22 -4.96 -19.26
CA PRO A 162 -1.10 -5.32 -20.37
C PRO A 162 -1.73 -6.71 -20.21
N GLU A 163 -1.10 -7.64 -19.50
CA GLU A 163 -1.64 -8.97 -19.18
C GLU A 163 -2.99 -8.92 -18.47
N THR A 164 -3.27 -7.82 -17.74
CA THR A 164 -4.53 -7.63 -17.02
C THR A 164 -5.71 -7.28 -17.93
N LYS A 165 -5.46 -6.98 -19.21
CA LYS A 165 -6.51 -6.79 -20.23
C LYS A 165 -7.19 -8.10 -20.63
N ARG A 166 -6.65 -9.26 -20.22
CA ARG A 166 -7.28 -10.58 -20.42
C ARG A 166 -8.61 -10.70 -19.69
N PHE A 167 -8.80 -9.98 -18.57
CA PHE A 167 -10.08 -9.98 -17.87
C PHE A 167 -11.14 -9.22 -18.65
N GLU A 168 -12.25 -9.89 -18.94
CA GLU A 168 -13.39 -9.29 -19.61
C GLU A 168 -13.86 -8.00 -18.90
N ASN A 169 -13.96 -6.89 -19.63
CA ASN A 169 -14.33 -5.58 -19.07
C ASN A 169 -13.45 -5.12 -17.87
N GLY A 170 -12.24 -5.67 -17.71
CA GLY A 170 -11.31 -5.29 -16.65
C GLY A 170 -11.76 -5.69 -15.24
N TRP A 171 -12.64 -6.68 -15.09
CA TRP A 171 -13.25 -7.03 -13.80
C TRP A 171 -12.20 -7.41 -12.74
N GLY A 172 -11.14 -8.12 -13.12
CA GLY A 172 -10.07 -8.53 -12.20
C GLY A 172 -9.29 -7.35 -11.62
N VAL A 173 -8.96 -6.36 -12.45
CA VAL A 173 -8.28 -5.13 -11.99
C VAL A 173 -9.21 -4.29 -11.12
N MET A 174 -10.51 -4.24 -11.45
CA MET A 174 -11.49 -3.58 -10.60
C MET A 174 -11.60 -4.25 -9.23
N ARG A 175 -11.56 -5.58 -9.15
CA ARG A 175 -11.54 -6.33 -7.88
C ARG A 175 -10.27 -6.04 -7.07
N LEU A 176 -9.10 -5.98 -7.71
CA LEU A 176 -7.84 -5.59 -7.08
C LEU A 176 -7.90 -4.16 -6.52
N ALA A 177 -8.49 -3.23 -7.26
CA ALA A 177 -8.66 -1.85 -6.81
C ALA A 177 -9.61 -1.74 -5.61
N GLN A 178 -10.72 -2.48 -5.62
CA GLN A 178 -11.63 -2.60 -4.48
C GLN A 178 -10.91 -3.14 -3.24
N GLU A 179 -10.14 -4.21 -3.41
CA GLU A 179 -9.36 -4.83 -2.34
C GLU A 179 -8.34 -3.86 -1.75
N ALA A 180 -7.61 -3.13 -2.60
CA ALA A 180 -6.67 -2.11 -2.17
C ALA A 180 -7.37 -0.97 -1.40
N TRP A 181 -8.57 -0.58 -1.83
CA TRP A 181 -9.37 0.46 -1.19
C TRP A 181 -9.85 0.05 0.20
N SER A 182 -10.43 -1.14 0.33
CA SER A 182 -10.92 -1.69 1.61
C SER A 182 -9.81 -1.85 2.63
N ASN A 183 -8.66 -2.37 2.20
CA ASN A 183 -7.50 -2.54 3.07
C ASN A 183 -7.03 -1.19 3.66
N ARG A 184 -6.97 -0.12 2.86
CA ARG A 184 -6.55 1.20 3.35
C ARG A 184 -7.47 1.74 4.45
N LYS A 185 -8.79 1.57 4.32
CA LYS A 185 -9.76 1.98 5.35
C LYS A 185 -9.57 1.21 6.65
N SER A 186 -9.31 -0.09 6.56
CA SER A 186 -9.02 -0.91 7.74
C SER A 186 -7.77 -0.40 8.47
N TYR A 187 -6.70 -0.09 7.75
CA TYR A 187 -5.49 0.49 8.36
C TYR A 187 -5.72 1.86 9.00
N GLY A 188 -6.49 2.75 8.36
CA GLY A 188 -6.83 4.06 8.95
C GLY A 188 -7.48 3.93 10.32
N ARG A 189 -8.51 3.08 10.43
CA ARG A 189 -9.20 2.81 11.70
C ARG A 189 -8.27 2.23 12.78
N CYS A 190 -7.29 1.42 12.40
CA CYS A 190 -6.32 0.86 13.36
C CYS A 190 -5.34 1.91 13.88
N VAL A 191 -5.09 2.99 13.13
CA VAL A 191 -4.25 4.11 13.55
C VAL A 191 -5.05 5.04 14.47
N ASP A 192 -6.32 5.29 14.15
CA ASP A 192 -7.18 6.18 14.92
C ASP A 192 -7.64 5.56 16.25
N ASP A 193 -7.90 4.25 16.28
CA ASP A 193 -8.26 3.51 17.50
C ASP A 193 -7.30 2.34 17.78
N PRO A 194 -6.25 2.58 18.59
CA PRO A 194 -5.26 1.57 18.93
C PRO A 194 -5.81 0.44 19.81
N ASN A 195 -6.98 0.61 20.44
CA ASN A 195 -7.58 -0.39 21.34
C ASN A 195 -8.36 -1.48 20.59
N THR A 196 -8.68 -1.26 19.31
CA THR A 196 -9.22 -2.31 18.44
C THR A 196 -8.27 -3.52 18.41
N TYR A 197 -8.80 -4.73 18.21
CA TYR A 197 -7.98 -5.95 18.10
C TYR A 197 -6.90 -5.81 17.02
N ARG A 198 -7.25 -5.21 15.87
CA ARG A 198 -6.31 -4.92 14.79
C ARG A 198 -5.31 -3.79 15.14
N GLY A 199 -5.72 -2.76 15.88
CA GLY A 199 -4.83 -1.74 16.42
C GLY A 199 -3.77 -2.34 17.36
N ARG A 200 -4.22 -3.16 18.33
CA ARG A 200 -3.35 -3.86 19.28
C ARG A 200 -2.33 -4.77 18.59
N THR A 201 -2.78 -5.62 17.66
CA THR A 201 -1.89 -6.51 16.90
C THR A 201 -0.91 -5.74 16.01
N THR A 202 -1.33 -4.63 15.39
CA THR A 202 -0.46 -3.77 14.58
C THR A 202 0.62 -3.10 15.43
N ILE A 203 0.26 -2.57 16.61
CA ILE A 203 1.20 -1.97 17.57
C ILE A 203 2.19 -3.02 18.08
N GLU A 204 1.69 -4.21 18.42
CA GLU A 204 2.53 -5.32 18.89
C GLU A 204 3.53 -5.76 17.82
N ARG A 205 3.10 -5.90 16.56
CA ARG A 205 4.00 -6.20 15.44
C ARG A 205 5.06 -5.11 15.26
N ARG A 206 4.67 -3.82 15.36
CA ARG A 206 5.61 -2.70 15.30
C ARG A 206 6.60 -2.73 16.48
N ARG A 207 6.16 -3.10 17.68
CA ARG A 207 7.02 -3.28 18.86
C ARG A 207 8.02 -4.43 18.67
N ARG A 208 7.58 -5.58 18.14
CA ARG A 208 8.46 -6.72 17.83
C ARG A 208 9.54 -6.35 16.80
N ARG A 209 9.17 -5.61 15.75
CA ARG A 209 10.14 -5.08 14.76
C ARG A 209 11.14 -4.10 15.38
N ARG A 210 10.71 -3.28 16.35
CA ARG A 210 11.61 -2.38 17.08
C ARG A 210 12.54 -3.11 18.06
N ARG A 211 12.12 -4.25 18.62
CA ARG A 211 12.95 -5.06 19.52
C ARG A 211 13.99 -5.91 18.78
N SER A 212 13.65 -6.39 17.60
CA SER A 212 14.57 -7.17 16.75
C SER A 212 15.68 -6.30 16.15
N VAL A 213 15.40 -5.02 15.91
CA VAL A 213 16.45 -4.00 15.72
C VAL A 213 16.93 -3.58 17.10
N SER A 214 17.58 -4.49 17.82
CA SER A 214 18.34 -4.11 19.00
C SER A 214 19.25 -2.96 18.59
N PRO A 215 19.23 -1.80 19.27
CA PRO A 215 20.20 -0.75 19.03
C PRO A 215 21.55 -1.44 19.04
N ARG A 216 22.23 -1.49 17.89
CA ARG A 216 23.66 -1.75 17.90
C ARG A 216 24.18 -0.72 18.87
N GLU A 217 24.70 -1.16 20.01
CA GLU A 217 25.49 -0.29 20.85
C GLU A 217 26.46 0.42 19.90
N PRO A 218 26.58 1.75 19.99
CA PRO A 218 27.52 2.47 19.15
C PRO A 218 28.87 1.80 19.35
N ASP A 219 29.30 1.06 18.32
CA ASP A 219 30.61 0.42 18.28
C ASP A 219 31.61 1.48 18.74
N GLU A 220 32.42 1.11 19.72
CA GLU A 220 33.50 1.93 20.24
C GLU A 220 34.20 2.67 19.08
N PRO A 221 34.56 3.95 19.26
CA PRO A 221 35.24 4.70 18.22
C PRO A 221 36.43 3.87 17.69
N PRO A 222 36.58 3.74 16.35
CA PRO A 222 37.62 2.91 15.77
C PRO A 222 38.95 3.38 16.34
N ARG A 223 39.56 2.54 17.19
CA ARG A 223 40.90 2.77 17.70
C ARG A 223 41.83 2.78 16.49
N SER A 224 42.26 3.98 16.13
CA SER A 224 43.30 4.26 15.15
C SER A 224 44.60 3.59 15.59
N SER A 225 44.78 2.34 15.17
CA SER A 225 46.04 1.64 15.31
C SER A 225 46.69 1.53 13.94
N HIS A 226 47.64 2.43 13.73
CA HIS A 226 48.66 2.40 12.70
C HIS A 226 49.30 1.00 12.59
N SER A 227 49.39 0.46 11.37
CA SER A 227 50.61 -0.11 10.75
C SER A 227 50.26 -0.82 9.43
N PRO A 228 50.83 -0.41 8.28
CA PRO A 228 50.72 -1.15 7.03
C PRO A 228 51.80 -2.22 6.97
N THR A 229 51.41 -3.49 6.86
CA THR A 229 52.31 -4.60 6.51
C THR A 229 51.89 -5.16 5.15
N PRO A 230 52.74 -5.10 4.11
CA PRO A 230 52.43 -5.67 2.81
C PRO A 230 52.75 -7.17 2.86
N GLY A 231 51.71 -8.01 2.84
CA GLY A 231 51.84 -9.46 2.74
C GLY A 231 50.89 -10.01 1.68
N PRO A 232 51.37 -10.77 0.68
CA PRO A 232 50.51 -11.43 -0.30
C PRO A 232 49.93 -12.72 0.29
N SER A 233 48.86 -13.22 -0.35
CA SER A 233 48.23 -14.52 -0.12
C SER A 233 47.28 -14.62 1.07
N SER A 234 45.98 -14.62 0.77
CA SER A 234 45.27 -15.87 0.48
C SER A 234 43.77 -15.59 0.42
N ALA A 235 43.13 -16.14 -0.62
CA ALA A 235 41.71 -16.01 -0.89
C ALA A 235 40.86 -16.54 0.27
N SER A 236 40.41 -15.64 1.15
CA SER A 236 39.36 -15.96 2.11
C SER A 236 38.02 -15.81 1.41
N VAL A 237 37.56 -16.91 0.81
CA VAL A 237 36.20 -17.10 0.29
C VAL A 237 35.22 -16.83 1.43
N ARG A 238 34.77 -15.58 1.55
CA ARG A 238 33.63 -15.22 2.38
C ARG A 238 32.40 -15.86 1.74
N ARG A 239 31.99 -17.00 2.29
CA ARG A 239 30.67 -17.59 2.02
C ARG A 239 29.61 -16.49 2.17
N PRO A 240 28.75 -16.24 1.16
CA PRO A 240 27.58 -15.42 1.38
C PRO A 240 26.74 -16.10 2.46
N ARG A 241 26.51 -15.38 3.57
CA ARG A 241 25.44 -15.72 4.51
C ARG A 241 24.14 -15.60 3.72
N SER A 242 23.70 -16.73 3.18
CA SER A 242 22.33 -16.95 2.76
C SER A 242 21.47 -16.77 4.01
N SER A 243 20.87 -15.59 4.14
CA SER A 243 19.73 -15.35 5.02
C SER A 243 18.54 -16.12 4.45
N SER A 244 18.54 -17.43 4.73
CA SER A 244 17.38 -18.29 4.53
C SER A 244 16.37 -18.03 5.65
N ASP A 245 15.10 -18.09 5.27
CA ASP A 245 13.95 -18.36 6.13
C ASP A 245 13.53 -17.34 7.17
N ASP A 246 12.86 -16.29 6.68
CA ASP A 246 11.79 -15.60 7.43
C ASP A 246 10.73 -15.06 6.43
N GLU A 247 10.29 -15.89 5.49
CA GLU A 247 9.23 -15.56 4.49
C GLU A 247 7.87 -16.22 4.80
N GLU A 248 7.68 -16.88 5.95
CA GLU A 248 6.47 -17.67 6.27
C GLU A 248 5.41 -16.94 7.12
N ASP A 249 5.27 -15.61 7.04
CA ASP A 249 4.33 -14.90 7.93
C ASP A 249 3.45 -13.82 7.23
N ASP A 250 3.36 -13.82 5.90
CA ASP A 250 2.53 -12.86 5.15
C ASP A 250 1.20 -13.43 4.61
N ASP A 251 0.92 -14.73 4.78
CA ASP A 251 -0.34 -15.34 4.33
C ASP A 251 -1.52 -15.16 5.31
N LEU A 252 -1.29 -14.59 6.50
CA LEU A 252 -2.35 -14.35 7.50
C LEU A 252 -3.18 -13.08 7.26
N LEU A 253 -2.93 -12.32 6.19
CA LEU A 253 -3.73 -11.12 5.87
C LEU A 253 -4.91 -11.39 4.93
N ASN A 254 -5.13 -12.64 4.51
CA ASN A 254 -6.32 -13.02 3.74
C ASN A 254 -7.47 -13.48 4.65
N PHE A 255 -7.63 -12.84 5.81
CA PHE A 255 -8.82 -13.01 6.63
C PHE A 255 -9.97 -12.30 5.91
N SER A 256 -10.74 -13.10 5.16
CA SER A 256 -12.09 -12.80 4.70
C SER A 256 -12.91 -12.37 5.91
N GLY A 257 -12.85 -11.07 6.24
CA GLY A 257 -13.80 -10.49 7.16
C GLY A 257 -15.16 -10.65 6.52
N ASP A 258 -15.93 -11.60 7.05
CA ASP A 258 -17.37 -11.69 6.91
C ASP A 258 -17.89 -10.26 6.90
N HIS A 259 -18.33 -9.82 5.72
CA HIS A 259 -19.00 -8.55 5.55
C HIS A 259 -20.35 -8.79 6.20
N ASP A 260 -20.47 -8.41 7.47
CA ASP A 260 -21.77 -8.22 8.09
C ASP A 260 -22.58 -7.34 7.13
N ASP A 261 -23.63 -7.98 6.60
CA ASP A 261 -24.66 -7.45 5.75
C ASP A 261 -24.94 -6.00 6.15
N ASP A 262 -24.70 -5.08 5.21
CA ASP A 262 -25.39 -3.81 5.20
C ASP A 262 -26.88 -4.14 5.33
N ASN A 263 -27.44 -3.79 6.48
CA ASN A 263 -28.87 -3.83 6.79
C ASN A 263 -29.58 -2.91 5.78
N GLU A 264 -29.81 -3.45 4.58
CA GLU A 264 -30.47 -2.80 3.46
C GLU A 264 -31.95 -2.74 3.83
N GLU A 265 -32.33 -1.62 4.46
CA GLU A 265 -33.71 -1.27 4.76
C GLU A 265 -34.55 -1.48 3.49
N PRO A 266 -35.55 -2.38 3.51
CA PRO A 266 -36.27 -2.75 2.30
C PRO A 266 -37.03 -1.54 1.75
N PRO A 267 -37.04 -1.32 0.42
CA PRO A 267 -37.75 -0.21 -0.18
C PRO A 267 -39.24 -0.30 0.16
N GLN A 268 -39.74 0.71 0.87
CA GLN A 268 -41.15 0.84 1.21
C GLN A 268 -41.98 0.84 -0.09
N LYS A 269 -42.75 -0.24 -0.26
CA LYS A 269 -43.73 -0.39 -1.35
C LYS A 269 -44.70 0.79 -1.29
N ARG A 270 -44.58 1.72 -2.24
CA ARG A 270 -45.62 2.72 -2.50
C ARG A 270 -46.86 1.98 -3.00
N ALA A 271 -47.85 1.84 -2.13
CA ALA A 271 -49.19 1.45 -2.50
C ALA A 271 -49.72 2.47 -3.51
N ARG A 272 -49.99 2.02 -4.74
CA ARG A 272 -50.86 2.73 -5.67
C ARG A 272 -52.28 2.58 -5.13
N THR A 273 -52.82 3.67 -4.61
CA THR A 273 -54.27 3.82 -4.45
C THR A 273 -54.92 3.87 -5.83
N ALA A 274 -55.96 3.05 -5.99
CA ALA A 274 -56.81 2.96 -7.17
C ALA A 274 -57.61 4.25 -7.41
#